data_AF-A0A2D4IV20-F1
#
_entry.id   AF-A0A2D4IV20-F1
#
_cell.length_a   1.000
_cell.length_b   1.000
_cell.length_c   1.000
_cell.angle_alpha   90.00
_cell.angle_beta   90.00
_cell.angle_gamma   90.00
#
_symmetry.space_group_name_H-M   'P 1'
#
loop_
_entity.id
_entity.type
_entity.pdbx_description
1 polymer ?
#
loop_
_entity_poly.entity_id
_entity_poly.type
_entity_poly.pdbx_seq_one_letter_code
_entity_poly.pdbx_strand_id
1 'polypeptide(L)'
;ILPLLMVSCVSNANIYLSRYCIERVFRPRKLDRCHPRELLECAFDIITPTGNSFLPIAETIYTICEIIQEFPVLQERNYSIYLNHTALLKAILLHCGIPEDKLNQVYTILYDAVTEKLTKREVEAKFCNLSLPSNNLVRLYRFIEQKGELQDLTLLLNTMVKQKTGVASLVKLGMKDLEETVGLLKKLGIKFQISINLGLVYKIQQHNGIIFQFIAYIKRRQRTVTDILAAGGRYDHMISQFRSPDAVGLVPSAVGVSIAVDRISSTVLNMEEPFTVSSCDLLVVSVGQKSMERAINVVQKLWAAGIAAEIMYDWSQSQEELQEYCRCSGITYVALIYDKEGNHVKVKSFERERQTEKRILESDVVDHLAQKLRTKFYDERNSREISDNVSTQNLKGSFSSNSGLSESHGTVVIPNVCIIPPEKLSASVRRRYEAQVQTKLQACFTNFPLKLSEVEILAVDLPKETIIHFLSLEFDDQTFYTTVKQLMSRLPKQRYIKQVCDEIYTIKIEKKVPILVLYSYKDDYYKILF
;
A
#
# COMPACT_ATOMS: atom_id res chain seq x y z
N ILE A 1 4.23 -19.90 2.83
CA ILE A 1 3.30 -19.93 1.68
C ILE A 1 3.67 -21.03 0.67
N LEU A 2 4.91 -21.05 0.17
CA LEU A 2 5.41 -22.08 -0.76
C LEU A 2 5.37 -23.54 -0.26
N PRO A 3 5.69 -23.88 1.01
CA PRO A 3 5.76 -25.27 1.45
C PRO A 3 4.43 -26.04 1.35
N LEU A 4 3.31 -25.38 1.69
CA LEU A 4 1.97 -25.98 1.62
C LEU A 4 1.50 -26.24 0.18
N LEU A 5 1.93 -25.39 -0.75
CA LEU A 5 1.67 -25.55 -2.19
C LEU A 5 2.36 -26.82 -2.70
N MET A 6 3.60 -27.03 -2.28
CA MET A 6 4.39 -28.18 -2.71
C MET A 6 3.86 -29.49 -2.15
N VAL A 7 3.44 -29.53 -0.88
CA VAL A 7 2.84 -30.75 -0.29
C VAL A 7 1.58 -31.19 -1.05
N SER A 8 0.74 -30.24 -1.49
CA SER A 8 -0.46 -30.54 -2.29
C SER A 8 -0.16 -30.98 -3.73
N CYS A 9 0.91 -30.47 -4.33
CA CYS A 9 1.30 -30.83 -5.70
C CYS A 9 2.06 -32.15 -5.78
N VAL A 10 2.73 -32.55 -4.70
CA VAL A 10 3.50 -33.79 -4.62
C VAL A 10 2.59 -35.01 -4.46
N SER A 11 1.40 -34.85 -3.88
CA SER A 11 0.46 -35.96 -3.64
C SER A 11 -0.41 -36.33 -4.84
N ASN A 12 -0.59 -35.44 -5.83
CA ASN A 12 -1.49 -35.67 -6.96
C ASN A 12 -0.87 -35.15 -8.28
N ALA A 13 -0.32 -36.06 -9.09
CA ALA A 13 0.45 -35.73 -10.30
C ALA A 13 -0.35 -35.15 -11.49
N ASN A 14 -1.69 -35.09 -11.41
CA ASN A 14 -2.59 -34.64 -12.49
C ASN A 14 -3.32 -33.32 -12.15
N ILE A 15 -2.74 -32.46 -11.33
CA ILE A 15 -3.41 -31.24 -10.87
C ILE A 15 -3.20 -30.10 -11.88
N TYR A 16 -4.32 -29.62 -12.42
CA TYR A 16 -4.46 -28.21 -12.80
C TYR A 16 -4.94 -27.45 -11.55
N LEU A 17 -4.18 -26.47 -11.10
CA LEU A 17 -4.53 -25.65 -9.93
C LEU A 17 -4.18 -24.20 -10.20
N SER A 18 -5.18 -23.33 -10.09
CA SER A 18 -5.00 -21.89 -9.96
C SER A 18 -5.38 -21.51 -8.53
N ARG A 19 -4.48 -20.85 -7.81
CA ARG A 19 -4.71 -20.46 -6.41
C ARG A 19 -4.12 -19.10 -6.11
N TYR A 20 -4.70 -18.42 -5.14
CA TYR A 20 -4.10 -17.24 -4.51
C TYR A 20 -4.07 -17.39 -2.99
N CYS A 21 -3.17 -16.67 -2.34
CA CYS A 21 -3.02 -16.64 -0.88
C CYS A 21 -2.50 -15.27 -0.46
N ILE A 22 -3.27 -14.56 0.36
CA ILE A 22 -2.91 -13.27 0.94
C ILE A 22 -2.49 -13.52 2.38
N GLU A 23 -1.21 -13.37 2.67
CA GLU A 23 -0.67 -13.67 3.99
C GLU A 23 0.51 -12.78 4.37
N ARG A 24 0.78 -12.75 5.67
CA ARG A 24 1.93 -12.02 6.23
C ARG A 24 3.23 -12.79 5.97
N VAL A 25 4.24 -12.08 5.48
CA VAL A 25 5.60 -12.61 5.28
C VAL A 25 6.60 -11.82 6.11
N PHE A 26 7.58 -12.53 6.66
CA PHE A 26 8.59 -11.95 7.55
C PHE A 26 9.94 -11.96 6.85
N ARG A 27 10.54 -10.77 6.71
CA ARG A 27 11.89 -10.60 6.13
C ARG A 27 12.89 -10.15 7.20
N PRO A 28 14.09 -10.73 7.24
CA PRO A 28 15.11 -10.32 8.20
C PRO A 28 15.49 -8.84 7.96
N ARG A 29 15.72 -8.11 9.06
CA ARG A 29 16.34 -6.78 9.01
C ARG A 29 17.84 -6.95 9.17
N LYS A 30 18.64 -6.10 8.51
CA LYS A 30 20.11 -6.14 8.60
C LYS A 30 20.66 -5.79 10.00
N LEU A 31 19.85 -5.11 10.81
CA LEU A 31 20.25 -4.70 12.15
C LEU A 31 20.03 -5.88 13.11
N ASP A 32 21.09 -6.33 13.77
CA ASP A 32 21.04 -7.41 14.76
C ASP A 32 20.04 -7.07 15.88
N ARG A 33 19.33 -8.10 16.36
CA ARG A 33 18.34 -8.02 17.46
C ARG A 33 17.09 -7.16 17.17
N CYS A 34 16.74 -6.92 15.91
CA CYS A 34 15.44 -6.33 15.54
C CYS A 34 14.42 -7.40 15.14
N HIS A 35 13.13 -7.16 15.46
CA HIS A 35 12.05 -7.97 14.90
C HIS A 35 12.08 -7.95 13.37
N PRO A 36 11.78 -9.09 12.71
CA PRO A 36 11.73 -9.14 11.26
C PRO A 36 10.68 -8.15 10.75
N ARG A 37 10.91 -7.63 9.55
CA ARG A 37 9.93 -6.79 8.88
C ARG A 37 8.77 -7.68 8.43
N GLU A 38 7.61 -7.40 8.97
CA GLU A 38 6.33 -7.95 8.52
C GLU A 38 5.86 -7.20 7.27
N LEU A 39 5.34 -7.94 6.29
CA LEU A 39 4.83 -7.44 5.01
C LEU A 39 3.60 -8.25 4.60
N LEU A 40 2.60 -7.61 3.99
CA LEU A 40 1.47 -8.32 3.38
C LEU A 40 1.75 -8.58 1.89
N GLU A 41 1.75 -9.86 1.51
CA GLU A 41 1.94 -10.29 0.13
C GLU A 41 0.79 -11.19 -0.33
N CYS A 42 0.38 -11.01 -1.58
CA CYS A 42 -0.54 -11.91 -2.27
C CYS A 42 0.28 -12.78 -3.23
N ALA A 43 0.36 -14.07 -2.95
CA ALA A 43 0.88 -15.05 -3.89
C ALA A 43 -0.25 -15.52 -4.81
N PHE A 44 -0.03 -15.52 -6.13
CA PHE A 44 -0.92 -16.15 -7.10
C PHE A 44 -0.11 -17.14 -7.94
N ASP A 45 -0.59 -18.37 -8.04
CA ASP A 45 0.13 -19.50 -8.60
C ASP A 45 -0.77 -20.32 -9.52
N ILE A 46 -0.27 -20.63 -10.73
CA ILE A 46 -0.90 -21.51 -11.71
C ILE A 46 0.01 -22.72 -11.93
N ILE A 47 -0.55 -23.91 -11.73
CA ILE A 47 0.13 -25.19 -11.83
C ILE A 47 -0.59 -26.02 -12.87
N THR A 48 0.18 -26.58 -13.80
CA THR A 48 -0.32 -27.35 -14.92
C THR A 48 0.43 -28.68 -15.04
N PRO A 49 -0.23 -29.76 -15.47
CA PRO A 49 0.40 -31.07 -15.60
C PRO A 49 1.43 -31.16 -16.74
N THR A 50 1.41 -30.23 -17.72
CA THR A 50 2.30 -30.24 -18.90
C THR A 50 3.02 -28.90 -19.09
N GLY A 51 4.35 -28.94 -19.19
CA GLY A 51 5.21 -27.74 -19.11
C GLY A 51 5.65 -27.06 -20.40
N ASN A 52 4.89 -27.16 -21.49
CA ASN A 52 5.29 -26.47 -22.73
C ASN A 52 4.43 -25.25 -23.08
N SER A 53 3.39 -24.95 -22.27
CA SER A 53 2.55 -23.79 -22.52
C SER A 53 3.08 -22.55 -21.82
N PHE A 54 3.20 -21.45 -22.56
CA PHE A 54 3.48 -20.10 -22.02
C PHE A 54 2.19 -19.35 -21.63
N LEU A 55 1.02 -19.95 -21.88
CA LEU A 55 -0.26 -19.35 -21.53
C LEU A 55 -0.42 -19.06 -20.03
N PRO A 56 -0.01 -19.95 -19.09
CA PRO A 56 -0.07 -19.64 -17.66
C PRO A 56 0.77 -18.42 -17.26
N ILE A 57 1.89 -18.17 -17.94
CA ILE A 57 2.72 -16.98 -17.75
C ILE A 57 1.97 -15.74 -18.22
N ALA A 58 1.40 -15.82 -19.42
CA ALA A 58 0.62 -14.72 -20.00
C ALA A 58 -0.61 -14.39 -19.15
N GLU A 59 -1.34 -15.41 -18.66
CA GLU A 59 -2.49 -15.28 -17.75
C GLU A 59 -2.08 -14.63 -16.42
N THR A 60 -1.00 -15.08 -15.80
CA THR A 60 -0.48 -14.50 -14.55
C THR A 60 -0.14 -13.01 -14.70
N ILE A 61 0.51 -12.64 -15.81
CA ILE A 61 0.84 -11.24 -16.11
C ILE A 61 -0.45 -10.44 -16.38
N TYR A 62 -1.40 -11.02 -17.11
CA TYR A 62 -2.68 -10.40 -17.41
C TYR A 62 -3.49 -10.11 -16.14
N THR A 63 -3.59 -11.06 -15.20
CA THR A 63 -4.26 -10.85 -13.90
C THR A 63 -3.69 -9.66 -13.14
N ILE A 64 -2.36 -9.44 -13.18
CA ILE A 64 -1.76 -8.27 -12.52
C ILE A 64 -2.11 -6.97 -13.27
N CYS A 65 -2.20 -7.02 -14.59
CA CYS A 65 -2.66 -5.88 -15.38
C CYS A 65 -4.08 -5.47 -14.98
N GLU A 66 -4.99 -6.44 -14.80
CA GLU A 66 -6.36 -6.20 -14.31
C GLU A 66 -6.33 -5.63 -12.89
N ILE A 67 -5.53 -6.18 -11.98
CA ILE A 67 -5.38 -5.63 -10.62
C ILE A 67 -4.93 -4.16 -10.66
N ILE A 68 -3.97 -3.80 -11.51
CA ILE A 68 -3.54 -2.40 -11.65
C ILE A 68 -4.67 -1.52 -12.19
N GLN A 69 -5.48 -2.03 -13.12
CA GLN A 69 -6.61 -1.31 -13.70
C GLN A 69 -7.74 -1.09 -12.69
N GLU A 70 -7.96 -2.00 -11.75
CA GLU A 70 -8.97 -1.81 -10.69
C GLU A 70 -8.68 -0.63 -9.75
N PHE A 71 -7.42 -0.17 -9.66
CA PHE A 71 -7.03 0.96 -8.81
C PHE A 71 -6.54 2.15 -9.63
N PRO A 72 -7.35 3.22 -9.81
CA PRO A 72 -6.98 4.39 -10.64
C PRO A 72 -5.60 4.99 -10.32
N VAL A 73 -5.22 5.07 -9.04
CA VAL A 73 -3.90 5.59 -8.61
C VAL A 73 -2.74 4.73 -9.08
N LEU A 74 -2.94 3.41 -9.19
CA LEU A 74 -1.89 2.54 -9.71
C LEU A 74 -1.72 2.76 -11.21
N GLN A 75 -2.81 3.07 -11.93
CA GLN A 75 -2.72 3.42 -13.35
C GLN A 75 -1.90 4.70 -13.57
N GLU A 76 -2.06 5.73 -12.74
CA GLU A 76 -1.29 6.98 -12.82
C GLU A 76 0.22 6.79 -12.67
N ARG A 77 0.66 5.69 -12.03
CA ARG A 77 2.09 5.39 -11.82
C ARG A 77 2.81 4.88 -13.06
N ASN A 78 2.09 4.59 -14.15
CA ASN A 78 2.67 4.13 -15.42
C ASN A 78 3.60 2.91 -15.22
N TYR A 79 3.06 1.81 -14.68
CA TYR A 79 3.83 0.58 -14.54
C TYR A 79 4.30 0.06 -15.90
N SER A 80 5.51 -0.52 -15.93
CA SER A 80 6.08 -1.25 -17.06
C SER A 80 6.32 -2.71 -16.66
N ILE A 81 6.18 -3.60 -17.63
CA ILE A 81 6.43 -5.04 -17.47
C ILE A 81 7.85 -5.32 -17.95
N TYR A 82 8.72 -5.68 -17.02
CA TYR A 82 10.06 -6.14 -17.34
C TYR A 82 10.09 -7.66 -17.41
N LEU A 83 10.58 -8.20 -18.53
CA LEU A 83 10.76 -9.64 -18.75
C LEU A 83 12.25 -9.97 -18.85
N ASN A 84 12.62 -11.16 -18.40
CA ASN A 84 13.91 -11.77 -18.67
C ASN A 84 13.79 -13.30 -18.63
N HIS A 85 14.85 -14.00 -18.98
CA HIS A 85 14.91 -15.45 -18.98
C HIS A 85 16.16 -15.96 -18.27
N THR A 86 16.03 -16.94 -17.38
CA THR A 86 17.17 -17.47 -16.58
C THR A 86 18.28 -18.05 -17.47
N ALA A 87 17.91 -18.74 -18.57
CA ALA A 87 18.88 -19.23 -19.55
C ALA A 87 19.67 -18.11 -20.25
N LEU A 88 19.04 -16.96 -20.55
CA LEU A 88 19.73 -15.82 -21.14
C LEU A 88 20.73 -15.22 -20.16
N LEU A 89 20.32 -15.06 -18.91
CA LEU A 89 21.22 -14.57 -17.88
C LEU A 89 22.41 -15.52 -17.69
N LYS A 90 22.18 -16.84 -17.62
CA LYS A 90 23.28 -17.84 -17.59
C LYS A 90 24.20 -17.70 -18.80
N ALA A 91 23.63 -17.55 -20.00
CA ALA A 91 24.40 -17.38 -21.24
C ALA A 91 25.29 -16.13 -21.20
N ILE A 92 24.76 -15.00 -20.71
CA ILE A 92 25.50 -13.74 -20.56
C ILE A 92 26.68 -13.93 -19.60
N LEU A 93 26.45 -14.54 -18.43
CA LEU A 93 27.52 -14.75 -17.44
C LEU A 93 28.65 -15.63 -18.00
N LEU A 94 28.30 -16.73 -18.68
CA LEU A 94 29.28 -17.62 -19.32
C LEU A 94 30.05 -16.94 -20.47
N HIS A 95 29.36 -16.09 -21.23
CA HIS A 95 29.98 -15.29 -22.30
C HIS A 95 30.94 -14.24 -21.72
N CYS A 96 30.61 -13.63 -20.58
CA CYS A 96 31.49 -12.70 -19.86
C CYS A 96 32.69 -13.40 -19.18
N GLY A 97 32.80 -14.73 -19.26
CA GLY A 97 33.93 -15.49 -18.72
C GLY A 97 33.82 -15.82 -17.24
N ILE A 98 32.60 -15.83 -16.69
CA ILE A 98 32.35 -16.24 -15.31
C ILE A 98 32.28 -17.77 -15.25
N PRO A 99 33.10 -18.43 -14.41
CA PRO A 99 33.08 -19.88 -14.22
C PRO A 99 31.74 -20.40 -13.68
N GLU A 100 31.37 -21.64 -14.03
CA GLU A 100 30.08 -22.23 -13.63
C GLU A 100 29.91 -22.36 -12.11
N ASP A 101 30.98 -22.69 -11.40
CA ASP A 101 31.04 -22.81 -9.93
C ASP A 101 30.78 -21.48 -9.20
N LYS A 102 30.99 -20.34 -9.89
CA LYS A 102 30.78 -18.99 -9.33
C LYS A 102 29.43 -18.38 -9.70
N LEU A 103 28.63 -19.00 -10.56
CA LEU A 103 27.37 -18.42 -11.05
C LEU A 103 26.40 -18.09 -9.91
N ASN A 104 26.25 -18.99 -8.94
CA ASN A 104 25.35 -18.78 -7.81
C ASN A 104 25.72 -17.56 -6.96
N GLN A 105 27.03 -17.34 -6.74
CA GLN A 105 27.53 -16.18 -6.00
C GLN A 105 27.24 -14.89 -6.77
N VAL A 106 27.43 -14.91 -8.09
CA VAL A 106 27.12 -13.76 -8.96
C VAL A 106 25.62 -13.45 -9.00
N TYR A 107 24.75 -14.47 -9.06
CA TYR A 107 23.30 -14.26 -8.98
C TYR A 107 22.89 -13.57 -7.68
N THR A 108 23.48 -13.96 -6.55
CA THR A 108 23.23 -13.31 -5.25
C THR A 108 23.68 -11.85 -5.27
N ILE A 109 24.88 -11.56 -5.79
CA ILE A 109 25.39 -10.18 -5.89
C ILE A 109 24.47 -9.31 -6.76
N LEU A 110 24.02 -9.82 -7.91
CA LEU A 110 23.12 -9.08 -8.81
C LEU A 110 21.73 -8.90 -8.21
N TYR A 111 21.22 -9.90 -7.49
CA TYR A 111 19.96 -9.79 -6.76
C TYR A 111 20.05 -8.71 -5.68
N ASP A 112 21.09 -8.77 -4.83
CA ASP A 112 21.35 -7.78 -3.79
C ASP A 112 21.48 -6.37 -4.37
N ALA A 113 22.13 -6.23 -5.53
CA ALA A 113 22.28 -4.94 -6.20
C ALA A 113 20.93 -4.27 -6.46
N VAL A 114 19.94 -5.05 -6.90
CA VAL A 114 18.58 -4.57 -7.17
C VAL A 114 17.78 -4.39 -5.88
N THR A 115 17.80 -5.36 -4.96
CA THR A 115 16.97 -5.33 -3.75
C THR A 115 17.45 -4.34 -2.70
N GLU A 116 18.77 -4.20 -2.55
CA GLU A 116 19.40 -3.30 -1.58
C GLU A 116 19.72 -1.93 -2.17
N LYS A 117 19.45 -1.72 -3.47
CA LYS A 117 19.73 -0.48 -4.20
C LYS A 117 21.21 -0.09 -4.09
N LEU A 118 22.10 -1.07 -4.25
CA LEU A 118 23.54 -0.86 -4.16
C LEU A 118 24.04 0.04 -5.28
N THR A 119 25.02 0.87 -4.95
CA THR A 119 25.77 1.67 -5.92
C THR A 119 26.67 0.77 -6.77
N LYS A 120 27.03 1.26 -7.97
CA LYS A 120 27.94 0.55 -8.87
C LYS A 120 29.26 0.15 -8.18
N ARG A 121 29.80 1.03 -7.33
CA ARG A 121 31.03 0.78 -6.56
C ARG A 121 30.88 -0.35 -5.54
N GLU A 122 29.75 -0.41 -4.83
CA GLU A 122 29.47 -1.49 -3.87
C GLU A 122 29.34 -2.84 -4.57
N VAL A 123 28.70 -2.86 -5.74
CA VAL A 123 28.58 -4.07 -6.56
C VAL A 123 29.95 -4.51 -7.06
N GLU A 124 30.75 -3.60 -7.62
CA GLU A 124 32.14 -3.87 -8.05
C GLU A 124 32.99 -4.42 -6.89
N ALA A 125 32.86 -3.87 -5.69
CA ALA A 125 33.55 -4.38 -4.50
C ALA A 125 33.15 -5.82 -4.15
N LYS A 126 31.85 -6.16 -4.22
CA LYS A 126 31.38 -7.54 -4.02
C LYS A 126 31.95 -8.49 -5.10
N PHE A 127 32.09 -8.04 -6.34
CA PHE A 127 32.68 -8.83 -7.42
C PHE A 127 34.20 -9.01 -7.29
N CYS A 128 34.93 -8.04 -6.72
CA CYS A 128 36.36 -8.17 -6.44
C CYS A 128 36.67 -9.36 -5.53
N ASN A 129 35.77 -9.67 -4.58
CA ASN A 129 35.90 -10.82 -3.69
C ASN A 129 35.82 -12.18 -4.42
N LEU A 130 35.34 -12.20 -5.67
CA LEU A 130 35.23 -13.42 -6.48
C LEU A 130 36.48 -13.71 -7.31
N SER A 131 37.55 -12.90 -7.18
CA SER A 131 38.79 -13.01 -7.97
C SER A 131 38.53 -13.08 -9.48
N LEU A 132 37.56 -12.28 -9.97
CA LEU A 132 37.23 -12.17 -11.38
C LEU A 132 38.05 -11.04 -12.03
N PRO A 133 38.55 -11.22 -13.27
CA PRO A 133 39.20 -10.15 -14.02
C PRO A 133 38.28 -8.94 -14.20
N SER A 134 38.80 -7.72 -14.04
CA SER A 134 38.03 -6.47 -14.19
C SER A 134 37.37 -6.33 -15.58
N ASN A 135 38.02 -6.86 -16.62
CA ASN A 135 37.48 -6.89 -17.99
C ASN A 135 36.17 -7.69 -18.10
N ASN A 136 35.98 -8.71 -17.25
CA ASN A 136 34.76 -9.52 -17.24
C ASN A 136 33.57 -8.70 -16.71
N LEU A 137 33.80 -7.83 -15.72
CA LEU A 137 32.77 -6.94 -15.16
C LEU A 137 32.34 -5.87 -16.15
N VAL A 138 33.29 -5.23 -16.84
CA VAL A 138 32.98 -4.24 -17.88
C VAL A 138 32.11 -4.87 -18.98
N ARG A 139 32.45 -6.10 -19.41
CA ARG A 139 31.62 -6.87 -20.35
C ARG A 139 30.25 -7.17 -19.78
N LEU A 140 30.15 -7.58 -18.51
CA LEU A 140 28.89 -7.88 -17.85
C LEU A 140 27.97 -6.65 -17.81
N TYR A 141 28.48 -5.50 -17.35
CA TYR A 141 27.74 -4.23 -17.30
C TYR A 141 27.18 -3.84 -18.67
N ARG A 142 27.93 -4.07 -19.75
CA ARG A 142 27.45 -3.83 -21.12
C ARG A 142 26.15 -4.57 -21.45
N PHE A 143 25.92 -5.75 -20.87
CA PHE A 143 24.69 -6.53 -21.08
C PHE A 143 23.62 -6.22 -20.05
N ILE A 144 23.93 -6.20 -18.75
CA ILE A 144 22.91 -6.05 -17.69
C ILE A 144 22.26 -4.66 -17.66
N GLU A 145 22.91 -3.64 -18.21
CA GLU A 145 22.34 -2.29 -18.32
C GLU A 145 21.37 -2.15 -19.51
N GLN A 146 21.28 -3.16 -20.38
CA GLN A 146 20.45 -3.12 -21.57
C GLN A 146 19.00 -3.49 -21.25
N LYS A 147 18.11 -2.62 -21.71
CA LYS A 147 16.66 -2.79 -21.68
C LYS A 147 16.05 -2.26 -22.96
N GLY A 148 15.06 -2.95 -23.50
CA GLY A 148 14.36 -2.51 -24.71
C GLY A 148 13.41 -3.57 -25.24
N GLU A 149 13.01 -3.42 -26.49
CA GLU A 149 12.22 -4.44 -27.18
C GLU A 149 13.10 -5.65 -27.55
N LEU A 150 12.46 -6.80 -27.76
CA LEU A 150 13.15 -8.04 -28.12
C LEU A 150 14.00 -7.88 -29.40
N GLN A 151 13.50 -7.11 -30.37
CA GLN A 151 14.15 -6.89 -31.65
C GLN A 151 15.49 -6.14 -31.49
N ASP A 152 15.51 -5.09 -30.67
CA ASP A 152 16.72 -4.28 -30.41
C ASP A 152 17.83 -5.11 -29.76
N LEU A 153 17.44 -5.97 -28.80
CA LEU A 153 18.38 -6.81 -28.06
C LEU A 153 18.88 -8.00 -28.88
N THR A 154 18.15 -8.41 -29.91
CA THR A 154 18.51 -9.56 -30.76
C THR A 154 19.89 -9.36 -31.39
N LEU A 155 20.20 -8.16 -31.86
CA LEU A 155 21.51 -7.82 -32.45
C LEU A 155 22.66 -8.03 -31.45
N LEU A 156 22.48 -7.54 -30.22
CA LEU A 156 23.45 -7.69 -29.15
C LEU A 156 23.62 -9.17 -28.76
N LEU A 157 22.52 -9.89 -28.60
CA LEU A 157 22.55 -11.30 -28.18
C LEU A 157 23.15 -12.22 -29.24
N ASN A 158 22.94 -11.90 -30.53
CA ASN A 158 23.55 -12.62 -31.65
C ASN A 158 25.09 -12.54 -31.66
N THR A 159 25.70 -11.54 -31.02
CA THR A 159 27.16 -11.50 -30.85
C THR A 159 27.69 -12.66 -30.00
N MET A 160 26.86 -13.19 -29.08
CA MET A 160 27.23 -14.29 -28.18
C MET A 160 27.11 -15.66 -28.86
N VAL A 161 26.19 -15.79 -29.82
CA VAL A 161 25.94 -17.04 -30.57
C VAL A 161 27.15 -17.48 -31.39
N LYS A 162 27.99 -16.53 -31.82
CA LYS A 162 29.15 -16.79 -32.70
C LYS A 162 30.37 -17.39 -32.00
N GLN A 163 30.45 -17.37 -30.66
CA GLN A 163 31.70 -17.65 -29.94
C GLN A 163 31.78 -19.01 -29.22
N LYS A 164 30.66 -19.59 -28.78
CA LYS A 164 30.62 -20.88 -28.04
C LYS A 164 29.32 -21.65 -28.29
N THR A 165 29.41 -22.96 -28.54
CA THR A 165 28.26 -23.83 -28.89
C THR A 165 27.22 -23.95 -27.76
N GLY A 166 27.66 -24.10 -26.51
CA GLY A 166 26.75 -24.18 -25.35
C GLY A 166 25.99 -22.87 -25.07
N VAL A 167 26.68 -21.73 -25.17
CA VAL A 167 26.07 -20.39 -24.97
C VAL A 167 25.02 -20.11 -26.05
N ALA A 168 25.29 -20.48 -27.30
CA ALA A 168 24.35 -20.32 -28.40
C ALA A 168 23.01 -21.03 -28.15
N SER A 169 23.02 -22.23 -27.56
CA SER A 169 21.80 -22.98 -27.25
C SER A 169 20.92 -22.28 -26.21
N LEU A 170 21.53 -21.75 -25.15
CA LEU A 170 20.84 -21.02 -24.08
C LEU A 170 20.24 -19.70 -24.57
N VAL A 171 20.96 -18.98 -25.44
CA VAL A 171 20.46 -17.76 -26.07
C VAL A 171 19.26 -18.05 -26.95
N LYS A 172 19.35 -19.06 -27.83
CA LYS A 172 18.25 -19.45 -28.71
C LYS A 172 17.00 -19.86 -27.92
N LEU A 173 17.18 -20.65 -26.86
CA LEU A 173 16.08 -21.07 -25.98
C LEU A 173 15.40 -19.85 -25.34
N GLY A 174 16.15 -19.01 -24.63
CA GLY A 174 15.54 -17.89 -23.93
C GLY A 174 14.92 -16.83 -24.86
N MET A 175 15.51 -16.62 -26.04
CA MET A 175 14.92 -15.74 -27.06
C MET A 175 13.59 -16.26 -27.59
N LYS A 176 13.53 -17.56 -27.91
CA LYS A 176 12.29 -18.21 -28.39
C LYS A 176 11.18 -18.11 -27.35
N ASP A 177 11.49 -18.44 -26.09
CA ASP A 177 10.51 -18.43 -25.00
C ASP A 177 10.00 -17.00 -24.71
N LEU A 178 10.88 -16.00 -24.79
CA LEU A 178 10.50 -14.58 -24.68
C LEU A 178 9.64 -14.12 -25.85
N GLU A 179 9.98 -14.52 -27.08
CA GLU A 179 9.20 -14.19 -28.27
C GLU A 179 7.78 -14.76 -28.18
N GLU A 180 7.64 -16.02 -27.79
CA GLU A 180 6.35 -16.68 -27.61
C GLU A 180 5.53 -16.02 -26.50
N THR A 181 6.15 -15.72 -25.35
CA THR A 181 5.50 -15.01 -24.25
C THR A 181 5.03 -13.62 -24.67
N VAL A 182 5.89 -12.81 -25.30
CA VAL A 182 5.52 -11.47 -25.79
C VAL A 182 4.41 -11.56 -26.84
N GLY A 183 4.44 -12.56 -27.72
CA GLY A 183 3.38 -12.82 -28.69
C GLY A 183 2.03 -13.10 -28.02
N LEU A 184 1.99 -13.90 -26.96
CA LEU A 184 0.78 -14.15 -26.18
C LEU A 184 0.27 -12.91 -25.45
N LEU A 185 1.17 -12.14 -24.81
CA LEU A 185 0.82 -10.89 -24.12
C LEU A 185 0.18 -9.87 -25.08
N LYS A 186 0.68 -9.77 -26.31
CA LYS A 186 0.08 -8.94 -27.37
C LYS A 186 -1.32 -9.44 -27.78
N LYS A 187 -1.51 -10.76 -27.91
CA LYS A 187 -2.82 -11.37 -28.22
C LYS A 187 -3.86 -11.16 -27.12
N LEU A 188 -3.42 -11.10 -25.85
CA LEU A 188 -4.28 -10.76 -24.72
C LEU A 188 -4.61 -9.26 -24.61
N GLY A 189 -4.11 -8.42 -25.51
CA GLY A 189 -4.45 -6.99 -25.54
C GLY A 189 -3.85 -6.16 -24.40
N ILE A 190 -2.73 -6.60 -23.82
CA ILE A 190 -2.08 -5.88 -22.72
C ILE A 190 -1.58 -4.52 -23.21
N LYS A 191 -2.09 -3.45 -22.58
CA LYS A 191 -1.76 -2.05 -22.90
C LYS A 191 -0.46 -1.56 -22.26
N PHE A 192 0.08 -2.29 -21.28
CA PHE A 192 1.29 -1.92 -20.56
C PHE A 192 2.54 -2.05 -21.43
N GLN A 193 3.52 -1.17 -21.21
CA GLN A 193 4.81 -1.26 -21.91
C GLN A 193 5.54 -2.54 -21.48
N ILE A 194 5.83 -3.41 -22.45
CA ILE A 194 6.63 -4.63 -22.25
C ILE A 194 8.06 -4.35 -22.70
N SER A 195 9.03 -4.50 -21.79
CA SER A 195 10.45 -4.34 -22.08
C SER A 195 11.21 -5.56 -21.58
N ILE A 196 12.14 -6.04 -22.38
CA ILE A 196 13.08 -7.08 -21.95
C ILE A 196 14.24 -6.38 -21.26
N ASN A 197 14.59 -6.85 -20.07
CA ASN A 197 15.67 -6.31 -19.24
C ASN A 197 16.66 -7.43 -18.91
N LEU A 198 17.81 -7.41 -19.57
CA LEU A 198 18.82 -8.48 -19.41
C LEU A 198 19.44 -8.52 -18.01
N GLY A 199 19.38 -7.41 -17.28
CA GLY A 199 19.82 -7.29 -15.89
C GLY A 199 18.76 -7.63 -14.85
N LEU A 200 17.53 -7.98 -15.25
CA LEU A 200 16.51 -8.39 -14.29
C LEU A 200 16.90 -9.71 -13.64
N VAL A 201 17.08 -9.67 -12.31
CA VAL A 201 17.41 -10.82 -11.47
C VAL A 201 16.37 -10.94 -10.36
N TYR A 202 15.64 -12.05 -10.32
CA TYR A 202 14.65 -12.33 -9.29
C TYR A 202 14.72 -13.79 -8.85
N LYS A 203 15.14 -14.02 -7.60
CA LYS A 203 15.19 -15.33 -6.93
C LYS A 203 15.52 -16.49 -7.88
N ILE A 204 16.65 -16.39 -8.59
CA ILE A 204 16.99 -17.30 -9.71
C ILE A 204 17.11 -18.76 -9.26
N GLN A 205 17.46 -18.99 -7.99
CA GLN A 205 17.52 -20.35 -7.44
C GLN A 205 16.14 -21.04 -7.39
N GLN A 206 15.06 -20.25 -7.38
CA GLN A 206 13.69 -20.74 -7.33
C GLN A 206 13.06 -20.82 -8.73
N HIS A 207 13.56 -20.02 -9.70
CA HIS A 207 12.93 -19.87 -11.00
C HIS A 207 13.74 -20.57 -12.10
N ASN A 208 13.04 -21.15 -13.07
CA ASN A 208 13.62 -21.68 -14.28
C ASN A 208 12.74 -21.31 -15.48
N GLY A 209 13.27 -20.46 -16.37
CA GLY A 209 12.55 -19.95 -17.52
C GLY A 209 12.33 -18.44 -17.45
N ILE A 210 11.13 -18.00 -17.83
CA ILE A 210 10.71 -16.60 -17.81
C ILE A 210 10.58 -16.09 -16.37
N ILE A 211 11.15 -14.91 -16.13
CA ILE A 211 10.96 -14.11 -14.93
C ILE A 211 10.43 -12.74 -15.35
N PHE A 212 9.56 -12.17 -14.52
CA PHE A 212 8.92 -10.90 -14.82
C PHE A 212 8.71 -10.02 -13.58
N GLN A 213 8.63 -8.72 -13.80
CA GLN A 213 8.45 -7.73 -12.75
C GLN A 213 7.63 -6.54 -13.24
N PHE A 214 6.71 -6.07 -12.40
CA PHE A 214 5.95 -4.84 -12.60
C PHE A 214 6.63 -3.71 -11.84
N ILE A 215 7.16 -2.74 -12.59
CA ILE A 215 7.96 -1.64 -12.04
C ILE A 215 7.43 -0.28 -12.50
N ALA A 216 7.37 0.67 -11.58
CA ALA A 216 7.14 2.08 -11.86
C ALA A 216 8.31 2.92 -11.34
N TYR A 217 8.58 4.03 -12.04
CA TYR A 217 9.62 4.99 -11.65
C TYR A 217 8.96 6.26 -11.13
N ILE A 218 8.85 6.35 -9.80
CA ILE A 218 8.16 7.46 -9.15
C ILE A 218 9.16 8.58 -8.87
N LYS A 219 8.98 9.74 -9.50
CA LYS A 219 9.77 10.94 -9.18
C LYS A 219 9.29 11.54 -7.86
N ARG A 220 10.13 11.49 -6.83
CA ARG A 220 9.88 12.13 -5.53
C ARG A 220 10.95 13.20 -5.28
N ARG A 221 10.55 14.48 -5.30
CA ARG A 221 11.46 15.63 -5.19
C ARG A 221 12.57 15.55 -6.26
N GLN A 222 13.82 15.38 -5.85
CA GLN A 222 15.01 15.28 -6.71
C GLN A 222 15.49 13.84 -6.95
N ARG A 223 14.73 12.82 -6.52
CA ARG A 223 15.12 11.41 -6.67
C ARG A 223 14.02 10.58 -7.32
N THR A 224 14.40 9.76 -8.29
CA THR A 224 13.54 8.73 -8.86
C THR A 224 13.61 7.49 -7.98
N VAL A 225 12.47 7.07 -7.44
CA VAL A 225 12.36 5.86 -6.62
C VAL A 225 11.72 4.77 -7.48
N THR A 226 12.37 3.61 -7.53
CA THR A 226 11.79 2.40 -8.10
C THR A 226 10.74 1.83 -7.16
N ASP A 227 9.54 1.61 -7.70
CA ASP A 227 8.42 0.96 -7.04
C ASP A 227 8.12 -0.36 -7.75
N ILE A 228 8.25 -1.46 -7.04
CA ILE A 228 8.01 -2.81 -7.56
C ILE A 228 6.70 -3.28 -6.95
N LEU A 229 5.69 -3.45 -7.79
CA LEU A 229 4.36 -3.88 -7.36
C LEU A 229 4.26 -5.39 -7.28
N ALA A 230 4.78 -6.09 -8.28
CA ALA A 230 4.70 -7.54 -8.36
C ALA A 230 5.95 -8.11 -9.04
N ALA A 231 6.37 -9.30 -8.64
CA ALA A 231 7.48 -10.02 -9.25
C ALA A 231 7.26 -11.53 -9.18
N GLY A 232 7.53 -12.22 -10.28
CA GLY A 232 7.19 -13.61 -10.46
C GLY A 232 7.94 -14.27 -11.60
N GLY A 233 7.57 -15.50 -11.89
CA GLY A 233 8.14 -16.28 -12.97
C GLY A 233 7.76 -17.74 -12.88
N ARG A 234 8.36 -18.51 -13.78
CA ARG A 234 8.23 -19.97 -13.83
C ARG A 234 9.20 -20.64 -12.87
N TYR A 235 8.76 -21.64 -12.10
CA TYR A 235 9.53 -22.24 -11.01
C TYR A 235 9.43 -23.78 -10.92
N ASP A 236 9.23 -24.47 -12.04
CA ASP A 236 9.09 -25.94 -12.10
C ASP A 236 10.15 -26.71 -11.30
N HIS A 237 11.41 -26.24 -11.35
CA HIS A 237 12.53 -26.91 -10.67
C HIS A 237 12.32 -26.96 -9.15
N MET A 238 11.69 -25.94 -8.59
CA MET A 238 11.40 -25.88 -7.16
C MET A 238 10.40 -26.97 -6.75
N ILE A 239 9.42 -27.31 -7.60
CA ILE A 239 8.49 -28.43 -7.33
C ILE A 239 9.26 -29.76 -7.33
N SER A 240 10.23 -29.92 -8.24
CA SER A 240 11.02 -31.15 -8.32
C SER A 240 11.83 -31.44 -7.05
N GLN A 241 12.25 -30.41 -6.32
CA GLN A 241 13.03 -30.54 -5.08
C GLN A 241 12.22 -31.08 -3.90
N PHE A 242 10.89 -31.00 -3.95
CA PHE A 242 9.99 -31.41 -2.86
C PHE A 242 9.20 -32.68 -3.17
N ARG A 243 9.40 -33.27 -4.37
CA ARG A 243 8.84 -34.59 -4.68
C ARG A 243 9.56 -35.68 -3.91
N SER A 244 8.80 -36.70 -3.49
CA SER A 244 9.39 -37.94 -3.01
C SER A 244 10.26 -38.56 -4.10
N PRO A 245 11.42 -39.15 -3.77
CA PRO A 245 12.29 -39.83 -4.74
C PRO A 245 11.58 -40.89 -5.58
N ASP A 246 10.54 -41.52 -5.02
CA ASP A 246 9.75 -42.58 -5.64
C ASP A 246 8.57 -42.06 -6.49
N ALA A 247 8.40 -40.75 -6.63
CA ALA A 247 7.29 -40.15 -7.38
C ALA A 247 7.49 -40.34 -8.90
N VAL A 248 6.78 -41.31 -9.48
CA VAL A 248 6.77 -41.58 -10.92
C VAL A 248 5.77 -40.65 -11.61
N GLY A 249 6.24 -39.78 -12.52
CA GLY A 249 5.39 -38.93 -13.35
C GLY A 249 6.07 -37.66 -13.86
N LEU A 250 5.48 -37.02 -14.88
CA LEU A 250 5.97 -35.73 -15.42
C LEU A 250 6.03 -34.66 -14.33
N VAL A 251 7.08 -33.84 -14.33
CA VAL A 251 7.18 -32.69 -13.41
C VAL A 251 6.15 -31.65 -13.84
N PRO A 252 5.28 -31.15 -12.94
CA PRO A 252 4.28 -30.17 -13.29
C PRO A 252 4.99 -28.86 -13.62
N SER A 253 4.41 -28.07 -14.52
CA SER A 253 4.87 -26.70 -14.68
C SER A 253 4.12 -25.77 -13.77
N ALA A 254 4.87 -24.88 -13.13
CA ALA A 254 4.29 -23.89 -12.24
C ALA A 254 4.85 -22.52 -12.50
N VAL A 255 3.92 -21.56 -12.50
CA VAL A 255 4.17 -20.15 -12.65
C VAL A 255 3.49 -19.46 -11.49
N GLY A 256 4.12 -18.45 -10.95
CA GLY A 256 3.46 -17.65 -9.95
C GLY A 256 4.13 -16.32 -9.73
N VAL A 257 3.46 -15.53 -8.90
CA VAL A 257 3.81 -14.14 -8.68
C VAL A 257 3.50 -13.75 -7.25
N SER A 258 4.36 -12.92 -6.67
CA SER A 258 4.08 -12.23 -5.42
C SER A 258 3.75 -10.76 -5.72
N ILE A 259 2.59 -10.33 -5.25
CA ILE A 259 2.05 -8.97 -5.34
C ILE A 259 2.19 -8.32 -3.97
N ALA A 260 2.80 -7.14 -3.93
CA ALA A 260 3.00 -6.38 -2.71
C ALA A 260 1.72 -5.63 -2.32
N VAL A 261 0.85 -6.29 -1.55
CA VAL A 261 -0.43 -5.72 -1.11
C VAL A 261 -0.21 -4.46 -0.29
N ASP A 262 0.82 -4.42 0.56
CA ASP A 262 1.19 -3.20 1.30
C ASP A 262 1.47 -2.00 0.38
N ARG A 263 1.97 -2.22 -0.84
CA ARG A 263 2.20 -1.16 -1.82
C ARG A 263 0.90 -0.66 -2.42
N ILE A 264 -0.06 -1.55 -2.68
CA ILE A 264 -1.41 -1.20 -3.11
C ILE A 264 -2.08 -0.38 -2.00
N SER A 265 -2.16 -0.93 -0.78
CA SER A 265 -2.81 -0.28 0.37
C SER A 265 -2.19 1.07 0.68
N SER A 266 -0.86 1.16 0.77
CA SER A 266 -0.20 2.46 1.01
C SER A 266 -0.40 3.45 -0.12
N THR A 267 -0.59 3.00 -1.36
CA THR A 267 -0.87 3.89 -2.48
C THR A 267 -2.30 4.42 -2.44
N VAL A 268 -3.27 3.54 -2.16
CA VAL A 268 -4.68 3.89 -1.99
C VAL A 268 -4.88 4.84 -0.81
N LEU A 269 -4.20 4.60 0.32
CA LEU A 269 -4.27 5.47 1.50
C LEU A 269 -3.69 6.88 1.28
N ASN A 270 -2.87 7.07 0.24
CA ASN A 270 -2.30 8.38 -0.10
C ASN A 270 -3.16 9.16 -1.11
N MET A 271 -4.37 8.69 -1.44
CA MET A 271 -5.32 9.43 -2.28
C MET A 271 -5.85 10.67 -1.56
N GLU A 272 -6.11 11.72 -2.33
CA GLU A 272 -6.69 12.97 -1.80
C GLU A 272 -8.13 12.76 -1.31
N GLU A 273 -8.89 11.85 -1.95
CA GLU A 273 -10.19 11.39 -1.47
C GLU A 273 -10.04 10.07 -0.72
N PRO A 274 -10.28 10.03 0.60
CA PRO A 274 -10.26 8.79 1.36
C PRO A 274 -11.45 7.92 0.96
N PHE A 275 -11.20 6.65 0.64
CA PHE A 275 -12.27 5.65 0.61
C PHE A 275 -12.81 5.49 2.04
N THR A 276 -14.08 5.85 2.26
CA THR A 276 -14.79 5.49 3.48
C THR A 276 -15.31 4.06 3.32
N VAL A 277 -14.70 3.13 4.04
CA VAL A 277 -15.26 1.78 4.17
C VAL A 277 -16.36 1.88 5.22
N SER A 278 -17.60 1.75 4.79
CA SER A 278 -18.71 1.76 5.75
C SER A 278 -18.77 0.46 6.55
N SER A 279 -19.05 0.58 7.85
CA SER A 279 -19.28 -0.58 8.72
C SER A 279 -20.63 -1.26 8.43
N CYS A 280 -21.59 -0.53 7.87
CA CYS A 280 -22.93 -1.01 7.56
C CYS A 280 -23.55 -0.27 6.36
N ASP A 281 -24.48 -0.92 5.68
CA ASP A 281 -25.25 -0.33 4.59
C ASP A 281 -26.34 0.63 5.10
N LEU A 282 -26.84 0.38 6.32
CA LEU A 282 -27.97 1.09 6.93
C LEU A 282 -27.78 1.30 8.43
N LEU A 283 -27.98 2.54 8.89
CA LEU A 283 -28.11 2.85 10.32
C LEU A 283 -29.59 2.96 10.71
N VAL A 284 -30.02 2.21 11.72
CA VAL A 284 -31.37 2.28 12.32
C VAL A 284 -31.31 3.19 13.55
N VAL A 285 -32.14 4.23 13.57
CA VAL A 285 -32.18 5.22 14.65
C VAL A 285 -33.58 5.30 15.24
N SER A 286 -33.66 5.09 16.56
CA SER A 286 -34.86 5.33 17.35
C SER A 286 -34.97 6.82 17.68
N VAL A 287 -36.05 7.47 17.25
CA VAL A 287 -36.34 8.87 17.58
C VAL A 287 -37.45 8.91 18.63
N GLY A 288 -37.02 8.81 19.89
CA GLY A 288 -37.89 8.70 21.06
C GLY A 288 -37.54 7.51 21.95
N GLN A 289 -38.01 7.56 23.19
CA GLN A 289 -37.73 6.52 24.18
C GLN A 289 -38.59 5.27 23.96
N LYS A 290 -39.74 5.38 23.29
CA LYS A 290 -40.69 4.28 23.08
C LYS A 290 -40.49 3.56 21.72
N SER A 291 -39.65 4.08 20.84
CA SER A 291 -39.40 3.54 19.51
C SER A 291 -38.26 2.52 19.44
N MET A 292 -37.53 2.31 20.54
CA MET A 292 -36.37 1.42 20.56
C MET A 292 -36.75 -0.06 20.33
N GLU A 293 -37.88 -0.51 20.88
CA GLU A 293 -38.38 -1.87 20.67
C GLU A 293 -38.70 -2.13 19.19
N ARG A 294 -39.32 -1.15 18.52
CA ARG A 294 -39.55 -1.18 17.07
C ARG A 294 -38.24 -1.18 16.27
N ALA A 295 -37.27 -0.37 16.68
CA ALA A 295 -35.95 -0.35 16.06
C ALA A 295 -35.22 -1.69 16.14
N ILE A 296 -35.32 -2.37 17.28
CA ILE A 296 -34.79 -3.73 17.46
C ILE A 296 -35.49 -4.71 16.52
N ASN A 297 -36.82 -4.65 16.40
CA ASN A 297 -37.56 -5.52 15.49
C ASN A 297 -37.20 -5.27 14.02
N VAL A 298 -36.99 -4.01 13.62
CA VAL A 298 -36.58 -3.66 12.25
C VAL A 298 -35.16 -4.15 11.96
N VAL A 299 -34.19 -3.91 12.85
CA VAL A 299 -32.80 -4.33 12.62
C VAL A 299 -32.66 -5.86 12.57
N GLN A 300 -33.42 -6.60 13.40
CA GLN A 300 -33.46 -8.06 13.34
C GLN A 300 -33.95 -8.58 11.99
N LYS A 301 -35.00 -7.97 11.42
CA LYS A 301 -35.51 -8.35 10.09
C LYS A 301 -34.48 -8.07 9.00
N LEU A 302 -33.75 -6.97 9.10
CA LEU A 302 -32.68 -6.62 8.16
C LEU A 302 -31.52 -7.62 8.22
N TRP A 303 -31.07 -8.00 9.43
CA TRP A 303 -30.05 -9.03 9.61
C TRP A 303 -30.50 -10.39 9.09
N ALA A 304 -31.75 -10.79 9.35
CA ALA A 304 -32.31 -12.04 8.82
C ALA A 304 -32.35 -12.08 7.29
N ALA A 305 -32.44 -10.91 6.64
CA ALA A 305 -32.37 -10.76 5.19
C ALA A 305 -30.94 -10.60 4.64
N GLY A 306 -29.91 -10.63 5.50
CA GLY A 306 -28.50 -10.48 5.11
C GLY A 306 -28.07 -9.05 4.81
N ILE A 307 -28.84 -8.04 5.24
CA ILE A 307 -28.48 -6.63 5.09
C ILE A 307 -27.60 -6.22 6.29
N ALA A 308 -26.43 -5.63 6.01
CA ALA A 308 -25.54 -5.11 7.05
C ALA A 308 -26.15 -3.83 7.64
N ALA A 309 -26.82 -3.96 8.78
CA ALA A 309 -27.45 -2.84 9.48
C ALA A 309 -26.87 -2.67 10.89
N GLU A 310 -26.80 -1.43 11.37
CA GLU A 310 -26.39 -1.09 12.73
C GLU A 310 -27.49 -0.30 13.44
N ILE A 311 -27.61 -0.42 14.76
CA ILE A 311 -28.58 0.35 15.55
C ILE A 311 -27.86 1.42 16.39
N MET A 312 -28.34 2.66 16.33
CA MET A 312 -27.81 3.74 17.16
C MET A 312 -28.27 3.56 18.61
N TYR A 313 -27.31 3.42 19.53
CA TYR A 313 -27.60 3.21 20.96
C TYR A 313 -28.01 4.50 21.68
N ASP A 314 -27.54 5.64 21.20
CA ASP A 314 -27.82 6.95 21.79
C ASP A 314 -28.97 7.64 21.07
N TRP A 315 -30.15 7.64 21.70
CA TRP A 315 -31.37 8.28 21.20
C TRP A 315 -31.38 9.81 21.42
N SER A 316 -30.38 10.36 22.11
CA SER A 316 -30.30 11.79 22.44
C SER A 316 -29.57 12.63 21.38
N GLN A 317 -28.95 11.99 20.38
CA GLN A 317 -28.23 12.69 19.32
C GLN A 317 -29.16 13.51 18.43
N SER A 318 -28.69 14.71 18.08
CA SER A 318 -29.37 15.58 17.13
C SER A 318 -29.34 14.99 15.71
N GLN A 319 -30.24 15.48 14.84
CA GLN A 319 -30.28 15.04 13.45
C GLN A 319 -29.00 15.43 12.69
N GLU A 320 -28.40 16.57 13.05
CA GLU A 320 -27.16 17.08 12.49
C GLU A 320 -25.96 16.19 12.86
N GLU A 321 -25.87 15.76 14.13
CA GLU A 321 -24.82 14.81 14.59
C GLU A 321 -24.96 13.45 13.91
N LEU A 322 -26.18 12.94 13.76
CA LEU A 322 -26.44 11.68 13.04
C LEU A 322 -26.02 11.76 11.57
N GLN A 323 -26.30 12.88 10.91
CA GLN A 323 -25.91 13.10 9.53
C GLN A 323 -24.38 13.18 9.38
N GLU A 324 -23.71 13.87 10.30
CA GLU A 324 -22.26 13.95 10.31
C GLU A 324 -21.60 12.59 10.60
N TYR A 325 -22.17 11.81 11.52
CA TYR A 325 -21.74 10.43 11.78
C TYR A 325 -21.88 9.55 10.53
N CYS A 326 -23.04 9.56 9.88
CA CYS A 326 -23.26 8.77 8.66
C CYS A 326 -22.31 9.19 7.54
N ARG A 327 -22.04 10.49 7.39
CA ARG A 327 -21.08 11.03 6.42
C ARG A 327 -19.65 10.56 6.71
N CYS A 328 -19.20 10.67 7.96
CA CYS A 328 -17.86 10.23 8.37
C CYS A 328 -17.68 8.72 8.26
N SER A 329 -18.72 7.95 8.56
CA SER A 329 -18.72 6.48 8.51
C SER A 329 -19.10 5.93 7.12
N GLY A 330 -19.32 6.79 6.12
CA GLY A 330 -19.69 6.38 4.76
C GLY A 330 -21.04 5.63 4.64
N ILE A 331 -21.92 5.74 5.64
CA ILE A 331 -23.22 5.05 5.68
C ILE A 331 -24.18 5.78 4.73
N THR A 332 -24.73 5.06 3.75
CA THR A 332 -25.57 5.67 2.71
C THR A 332 -27.06 5.74 3.05
N TYR A 333 -27.55 4.88 3.94
CA TYR A 333 -28.96 4.83 4.31
C TYR A 333 -29.16 4.97 5.82
N VAL A 334 -30.20 5.69 6.22
CA VAL A 334 -30.63 5.81 7.62
C VAL A 334 -32.13 5.52 7.72
N ALA A 335 -32.51 4.61 8.60
CA ALA A 335 -33.88 4.28 8.93
C ALA A 335 -34.27 4.95 10.26
N LEU A 336 -35.07 6.00 10.21
CA LEU A 336 -35.59 6.71 11.38
C LEU A 336 -36.94 6.13 11.80
N ILE A 337 -37.06 5.79 13.08
CA ILE A 337 -38.25 5.16 13.66
C ILE A 337 -38.77 6.08 14.76
N TYR A 338 -39.95 6.65 14.56
CA TYR A 338 -40.55 7.62 15.47
C TYR A 338 -41.64 6.99 16.34
N ASP A 339 -41.75 7.46 17.60
CA ASP A 339 -42.79 7.05 18.55
C ASP A 339 -44.23 7.19 18.00
N LYS A 340 -44.49 8.25 17.21
CA LYS A 340 -45.85 8.69 16.85
C LYS A 340 -46.26 8.40 15.39
N GLU A 341 -45.40 7.80 14.56
CA GLU A 341 -45.67 7.64 13.11
C GLU A 341 -46.36 6.31 12.73
N GLY A 342 -46.81 5.51 13.69
CA GLY A 342 -47.40 4.17 13.44
C GLY A 342 -46.37 3.17 12.90
N ASN A 343 -46.78 2.14 12.15
CA ASN A 343 -45.91 1.09 11.59
C ASN A 343 -45.10 1.55 10.35
N HIS A 344 -44.65 2.80 10.35
CA HIS A 344 -43.86 3.36 9.26
C HIS A 344 -42.44 3.66 9.73
N VAL A 345 -41.49 3.48 8.81
CA VAL A 345 -40.09 3.85 8.93
C VAL A 345 -39.78 4.92 7.90
N LYS A 346 -39.08 5.96 8.33
CA LYS A 346 -38.64 7.05 7.47
C LYS A 346 -37.21 6.76 7.03
N VAL A 347 -37.05 6.35 5.78
CA VAL A 347 -35.74 6.01 5.22
C VAL A 347 -35.16 7.24 4.52
N LYS A 348 -34.02 7.71 5.03
CA LYS A 348 -33.19 8.74 4.42
C LYS A 348 -32.05 8.09 3.63
N SER A 349 -31.82 8.60 2.42
CA SER A 349 -30.70 8.20 1.56
C SER A 349 -29.78 9.40 1.36
N PHE A 350 -28.48 9.19 1.52
CA PHE A 350 -27.43 10.18 1.31
C PHE A 350 -26.62 9.76 0.08
N GLU A 351 -26.96 10.28 -1.10
CA GLU A 351 -26.26 9.99 -2.36
C GLU A 351 -25.67 11.27 -2.94
N ARG A 352 -24.33 11.38 -3.03
CA ARG A 352 -23.60 12.44 -3.77
C ARG A 352 -24.23 13.84 -3.60
N GLU A 353 -24.43 14.26 -2.34
CA GLU A 353 -25.06 15.54 -1.91
C GLU A 353 -26.59 15.65 -1.99
N ARG A 354 -27.29 14.67 -2.58
CA ARG A 354 -28.75 14.62 -2.60
C ARG A 354 -29.28 13.82 -1.41
N GLN A 355 -30.14 14.46 -0.63
CA GLN A 355 -30.91 13.79 0.41
C GLN A 355 -32.30 13.47 -0.13
N THR A 356 -32.65 12.18 -0.11
CA THR A 356 -34.04 11.75 -0.37
C THR A 356 -34.61 11.09 0.86
N GLU A 357 -35.89 11.31 1.09
CA GLU A 357 -36.59 10.80 2.26
C GLU A 357 -37.89 10.14 1.81
N LYS A 358 -38.10 8.89 2.24
CA LYS A 358 -39.31 8.13 1.93
C LYS A 358 -39.89 7.53 3.20
N ARG A 359 -41.20 7.59 3.30
CA ARG A 359 -41.96 6.90 4.33
C ARG A 359 -42.36 5.53 3.81
N ILE A 360 -41.98 4.47 4.52
CA ILE A 360 -42.12 3.07 4.09
C ILE A 360 -42.80 2.30 5.22
N LEU A 361 -43.65 1.34 4.90
CA LEU A 361 -44.22 0.43 5.89
C LEU A 361 -43.14 -0.50 6.44
N GLU A 362 -43.17 -0.80 7.73
CA GLU A 362 -42.21 -1.70 8.38
C GLU A 362 -42.16 -3.11 7.76
N SER A 363 -43.24 -3.57 7.13
CA SER A 363 -43.27 -4.81 6.36
C SER A 363 -42.39 -4.77 5.11
N ASP A 364 -42.29 -3.59 4.49
CA ASP A 364 -41.73 -3.43 3.13
C ASP A 364 -40.30 -2.85 3.16
N VAL A 365 -39.81 -2.43 4.34
CA VAL A 365 -38.48 -1.83 4.52
C VAL A 365 -37.36 -2.75 4.02
N VAL A 366 -37.47 -4.05 4.31
CA VAL A 366 -36.47 -5.05 3.91
C VAL A 366 -36.40 -5.15 2.39
N ASP A 367 -37.56 -5.32 1.73
CA ASP A 367 -37.64 -5.46 0.27
C ASP A 367 -37.19 -4.18 -0.44
N HIS A 368 -37.58 -3.02 0.09
CA HIS A 368 -37.17 -1.73 -0.45
C HIS A 368 -35.65 -1.55 -0.42
N LEU A 369 -35.02 -1.84 0.71
CA LEU A 369 -33.57 -1.70 0.87
C LEU A 369 -32.81 -2.76 0.08
N ALA A 370 -33.29 -4.01 0.05
CA ALA A 370 -32.70 -5.06 -0.78
C ALA A 370 -32.69 -4.68 -2.27
N GLN A 371 -33.78 -4.09 -2.78
CA GLN A 371 -33.84 -3.62 -4.17
C GLN A 371 -32.89 -2.44 -4.43
N LYS A 372 -32.84 -1.48 -3.50
CA LYS A 372 -31.98 -0.29 -3.61
C LYS A 372 -30.50 -0.64 -3.57
N LEU A 373 -30.08 -1.47 -2.62
CA LEU A 373 -28.70 -1.93 -2.49
C LEU A 373 -28.26 -2.71 -3.74
N ARG A 374 -29.10 -3.62 -4.26
CA ARG A 374 -28.81 -4.34 -5.52
C ARG A 374 -28.58 -3.38 -6.69
N THR A 375 -29.40 -2.34 -6.82
CA THR A 375 -29.27 -1.37 -7.94
C THR A 375 -27.95 -0.58 -7.86
N LYS A 376 -27.55 -0.17 -6.65
CA LYS A 376 -26.27 0.55 -6.41
C LYS A 376 -25.04 -0.28 -6.82
N PHE A 377 -25.03 -1.59 -6.53
CA PHE A 377 -23.94 -2.47 -6.94
C PHE A 377 -23.81 -2.59 -8.47
N TYR A 378 -24.91 -2.52 -9.23
CA TYR A 378 -24.88 -2.53 -10.70
C TYR A 378 -24.41 -1.18 -11.28
N ASP A 379 -24.85 -0.05 -10.71
CA ASP A 379 -24.45 1.29 -11.17
C ASP A 379 -22.98 1.61 -10.87
N GLU A 380 -22.44 1.16 -9.73
CA GLU A 380 -20.99 1.28 -9.45
C GLU A 380 -20.14 0.44 -10.41
N ARG A 381 -20.67 -0.67 -10.94
CA ARG A 381 -19.98 -1.51 -11.93
C ARG A 381 -20.02 -0.90 -13.33
N ASN A 382 -21.17 -0.39 -13.77
CA ASN A 382 -21.33 0.24 -15.09
C ASN A 382 -20.67 1.63 -15.18
N SER A 383 -20.65 2.39 -14.09
CA SER A 383 -19.99 3.71 -14.08
C SER A 383 -18.48 3.63 -14.29
N ARG A 384 -17.85 2.50 -13.92
CA ARG A 384 -16.42 2.21 -14.17
C ARG A 384 -16.12 1.90 -15.64
N GLU A 385 -17.08 1.37 -16.40
CA GLU A 385 -16.89 1.10 -17.85
C GLU A 385 -17.05 2.36 -18.72
N ILE A 386 -17.80 3.37 -18.24
CA ILE A 386 -18.12 4.59 -19.02
C ILE A 386 -17.03 5.67 -18.87
N SER A 387 -16.26 5.67 -17.78
CA SER A 387 -15.18 6.64 -17.53
C SER A 387 -13.98 6.53 -18.47
N ASP A 388 -13.88 5.45 -19.27
CA ASP A 388 -12.78 5.22 -20.22
C ASP A 388 -12.80 6.14 -21.46
N ASN A 389 -13.80 7.01 -21.63
CA ASN A 389 -14.00 7.80 -22.86
C ASN A 389 -13.85 9.33 -22.73
N VAL A 390 -13.36 9.89 -21.61
CA VAL A 390 -13.13 11.35 -21.53
C VAL A 390 -11.71 11.68 -21.07
N SER A 391 -10.97 12.29 -22.00
CA SER A 391 -9.57 12.68 -21.92
C SER A 391 -9.26 13.84 -20.96
N THR A 392 -8.23 13.62 -20.13
CA THR A 392 -7.15 14.54 -19.71
C THR A 392 -7.43 16.05 -19.58
N GLN A 393 -7.43 16.57 -18.34
CA GLN A 393 -6.76 17.84 -18.02
C GLN A 393 -6.07 17.79 -16.65
N ASN A 394 -4.88 18.39 -16.63
CA ASN A 394 -3.90 18.38 -15.55
C ASN A 394 -4.39 19.10 -14.27
N LEU A 395 -4.08 18.54 -13.10
CA LEU A 395 -3.97 19.30 -11.85
C LEU A 395 -2.77 18.80 -11.02
N LYS A 396 -1.97 19.75 -10.56
CA LYS A 396 -0.80 19.58 -9.70
C LYS A 396 -1.22 19.76 -8.23
N GLY A 397 -0.85 18.84 -7.36
CA GLY A 397 -0.84 18.98 -5.89
C GLY A 397 0.03 17.85 -5.31
N SER A 398 1.16 18.10 -4.63
CA SER A 398 1.39 18.64 -3.28
C SER A 398 1.06 17.65 -2.15
N PHE A 399 1.95 16.66 -1.98
CA PHE A 399 1.88 15.62 -0.95
C PHE A 399 2.23 16.13 0.46
N SER A 400 1.36 15.84 1.43
CA SER A 400 1.64 15.90 2.87
C SER A 400 1.07 14.64 3.54
N SER A 401 1.92 13.63 3.69
CA SER A 401 1.61 12.33 4.28
C SER A 401 1.61 12.37 5.81
N ASN A 402 0.63 11.71 6.44
CA ASN A 402 0.83 10.99 7.71
C ASN A 402 -0.35 10.02 7.98
N SER A 403 -0.06 8.72 7.91
CA SER A 403 -0.79 7.61 8.55
C SER A 403 -0.12 7.35 9.90
N GLY A 404 -0.80 7.11 11.02
CA GLY A 404 -1.83 6.10 11.24
C GLY A 404 -1.26 5.08 12.25
N LEU A 405 -1.87 4.98 13.42
CA LEU A 405 -1.43 4.23 14.59
C LEU A 405 -2.59 3.30 15.02
N SER A 406 -2.30 2.05 15.40
CA SER A 406 -3.23 1.10 16.04
C SER A 406 -2.72 0.62 17.40
N GLU A 407 -3.64 0.54 18.36
CA GLU A 407 -3.49 0.46 19.82
C GLU A 407 -2.97 -0.87 20.39
N SER A 408 -2.42 -0.82 21.61
CA SER A 408 -2.39 -1.95 22.55
C SER A 408 -2.62 -1.46 23.99
N HIS A 409 -3.39 -2.24 24.75
CA HIS A 409 -3.93 -1.90 26.07
C HIS A 409 -2.85 -1.79 27.18
N GLY A 410 -2.91 -0.68 27.94
CA GLY A 410 -2.20 -0.49 29.21
C GLY A 410 -2.74 0.76 29.91
N THR A 411 -2.92 0.69 31.22
CA THR A 411 -3.55 1.72 32.07
C THR A 411 -2.95 3.11 31.82
N VAL A 412 -3.75 4.02 31.25
CA VAL A 412 -3.29 5.32 30.72
C VAL A 412 -3.09 6.34 31.83
N VAL A 413 -1.85 6.78 32.03
CA VAL A 413 -1.53 8.02 32.76
C VAL A 413 -1.62 9.16 31.75
N ILE A 414 -2.51 10.12 31.98
CA ILE A 414 -2.83 11.18 31.01
C ILE A 414 -1.70 12.25 31.00
N PRO A 415 -1.07 12.58 29.86
CA PRO A 415 -0.04 13.62 29.78
C PRO A 415 -0.64 15.02 30.02
N ASN A 416 0.18 15.93 30.59
CA ASN A 416 -0.24 17.31 30.90
C ASN A 416 -0.44 18.13 29.61
N VAL A 417 -1.64 18.70 29.46
CA VAL A 417 -2.00 19.58 28.34
C VAL A 417 -1.93 21.04 28.78
N CYS A 418 -1.03 21.82 28.19
CA CYS A 418 -0.94 23.26 28.38
C CYS A 418 -1.65 23.98 27.23
N ILE A 419 -2.71 24.74 27.52
CA ILE A 419 -3.40 25.57 26.53
C ILE A 419 -2.92 27.01 26.65
N ILE A 420 -2.38 27.56 25.55
CA ILE A 420 -2.11 29.01 25.42
C ILE A 420 -3.16 29.59 24.48
N PRO A 421 -4.18 30.28 24.98
CA PRO A 421 -5.13 30.96 24.11
C PRO A 421 -4.67 32.39 23.77
N PRO A 422 -5.08 32.93 22.61
CA PRO A 422 -4.77 34.32 22.25
C PRO A 422 -5.49 35.33 23.15
N GLU A 423 -6.61 34.92 23.76
CA GLU A 423 -7.42 35.70 24.71
C GLU A 423 -7.88 34.82 25.88
N LYS A 424 -8.34 35.41 27.00
CA LYS A 424 -8.81 34.62 28.15
C LYS A 424 -10.04 33.77 27.79
N LEU A 425 -9.88 32.44 27.79
CA LEU A 425 -10.98 31.50 27.61
C LEU A 425 -11.73 31.23 28.91
N SER A 426 -13.02 30.93 28.80
CA SER A 426 -13.81 30.42 29.93
C SER A 426 -13.38 28.99 30.30
N ALA A 427 -13.61 28.60 31.56
CA ALA A 427 -13.22 27.29 32.08
C ALA A 427 -13.92 26.12 31.34
N SER A 428 -15.11 26.33 30.78
CA SER A 428 -15.83 25.32 29.99
C SER A 428 -15.23 25.12 28.60
N VAL A 429 -14.86 26.22 27.92
CA VAL A 429 -14.21 26.16 26.60
C VAL A 429 -12.82 25.56 26.70
N ARG A 430 -12.07 25.92 27.76
CA ARG A 430 -10.75 25.33 28.04
C ARG A 430 -10.84 23.82 28.25
N ARG A 431 -11.79 23.34 29.05
CA ARG A 431 -12.04 21.90 29.25
C ARG A 431 -12.44 21.17 27.96
N ARG A 432 -13.22 21.82 27.08
CA ARG A 432 -13.58 21.25 25.77
C ARG A 432 -12.35 21.05 24.88
N TYR A 433 -11.47 22.04 24.81
CA TYR A 433 -10.23 21.92 24.03
C TYR A 433 -9.26 20.91 24.65
N GLU A 434 -9.11 20.88 25.97
CA GLU A 434 -8.34 19.84 26.67
C GLU A 434 -8.85 18.42 26.32
N ALA A 435 -10.17 18.20 26.37
CA ALA A 435 -10.78 16.92 26.02
C ALA A 435 -10.59 16.56 24.53
N GLN A 436 -10.71 17.54 23.62
CA GLN A 436 -10.47 17.34 22.18
C GLN A 436 -9.02 16.93 21.91
N VAL A 437 -8.06 17.66 22.49
CA VAL A 437 -6.63 17.39 22.36
C VAL A 437 -6.29 16.00 22.91
N GLN A 438 -6.83 15.66 24.08
CA GLN A 438 -6.62 14.35 24.70
C GLN A 438 -7.17 13.24 23.82
N THR A 439 -8.40 13.35 23.33
CA THR A 439 -9.03 12.33 22.47
C THR A 439 -8.23 12.12 21.18
N LYS A 440 -7.73 13.20 20.57
CA LYS A 440 -6.98 13.14 19.32
C LYS A 440 -5.58 12.57 19.48
N LEU A 441 -4.89 12.93 20.57
CA LEU A 441 -3.53 12.49 20.83
C LEU A 441 -3.47 11.16 21.59
N GLN A 442 -4.57 10.67 22.15
CA GLN A 442 -4.66 9.35 22.80
C GLN A 442 -4.21 8.24 21.84
N ALA A 443 -4.68 8.26 20.58
CA ALA A 443 -4.25 7.34 19.53
C ALA A 443 -2.77 7.51 19.13
N CYS A 444 -2.18 8.69 19.38
CA CYS A 444 -0.76 8.92 19.14
C CYS A 444 0.13 8.28 20.18
N PHE A 445 -0.27 8.37 21.45
CA PHE A 445 0.54 7.93 22.57
C PHE A 445 0.51 6.41 22.80
N THR A 446 -0.52 5.70 22.31
CA THR A 446 -0.60 4.24 22.45
C THR A 446 0.52 3.47 21.74
N ASN A 447 1.24 4.08 20.78
CA ASN A 447 2.32 3.39 20.06
C ASN A 447 3.69 4.08 20.16
N PHE A 448 3.88 4.95 21.15
CA PHE A 448 5.21 5.41 21.56
C PHE A 448 5.67 4.59 22.78
N PRO A 449 6.83 3.90 22.74
CA PRO A 449 7.33 3.08 23.86
C PRO A 449 7.99 3.92 24.98
N LEU A 450 7.74 5.23 25.04
CA LEU A 450 8.37 6.16 25.98
C LEU A 450 7.46 6.37 27.20
N LYS A 451 8.07 6.65 28.36
CA LYS A 451 7.31 6.99 29.57
C LYS A 451 6.53 8.28 29.30
N LEU A 452 5.21 8.28 29.48
CA LEU A 452 4.31 9.43 29.24
C LEU A 452 4.66 10.68 30.07
N SER A 453 5.51 10.55 31.09
CA SER A 453 6.10 11.65 31.86
C SER A 453 7.14 12.49 31.08
N GLU A 454 7.54 12.04 29.88
CA GLU A 454 8.55 12.69 29.04
C GLU A 454 7.94 13.48 27.85
N VAL A 455 6.60 13.60 27.81
CA VAL A 455 5.88 14.29 26.74
C VAL A 455 5.04 15.43 27.30
N GLU A 456 5.28 16.66 26.82
CA GLU A 456 4.41 17.81 27.09
C GLU A 456 3.63 18.20 25.83
N ILE A 457 2.36 18.58 26.00
CA ILE A 457 1.48 19.00 24.91
C ILE A 457 1.18 20.48 25.05
N LEU A 458 1.48 21.25 24.01
CA LEU A 458 1.20 22.67 23.91
C LEU A 458 0.12 22.92 22.86
N ALA A 459 -1.08 23.30 23.30
CA ALA A 459 -2.23 23.53 22.45
C ALA A 459 -2.45 25.04 22.21
N VAL A 460 -2.53 25.43 20.93
CA VAL A 460 -2.50 26.84 20.47
C VAL A 460 -3.56 27.12 19.38
N ASP A 461 -4.02 28.37 19.28
CA ASP A 461 -4.90 28.87 18.22
C ASP A 461 -4.07 29.41 17.04
N LEU A 462 -3.36 28.52 16.37
CA LEU A 462 -2.57 28.85 15.18
C LEU A 462 -3.01 27.97 14.01
N PRO A 463 -3.13 28.52 12.80
CA PRO A 463 -3.50 27.72 11.65
C PRO A 463 -2.36 26.73 11.30
N LYS A 464 -2.70 25.63 10.64
CA LYS A 464 -1.81 24.55 10.24
C LYS A 464 -0.56 25.05 9.53
N GLU A 465 -0.69 26.02 8.63
CA GLU A 465 0.43 26.62 7.90
C GLU A 465 1.43 27.26 8.86
N THR A 466 0.93 27.91 9.92
CA THR A 466 1.77 28.55 10.95
C THR A 466 2.48 27.51 11.81
N ILE A 467 1.80 26.43 12.21
CA ILE A 467 2.38 25.32 13.00
C ILE A 467 3.57 24.67 12.25
N ILE A 468 3.47 24.51 10.93
CA ILE A 468 4.55 23.92 10.13
C ILE A 468 5.83 24.75 10.20
N HIS A 469 5.73 26.07 10.32
CA HIS A 469 6.89 26.95 10.41
C HIS A 469 7.66 26.80 11.73
N PHE A 470 7.05 26.30 12.81
CA PHE A 470 7.76 26.02 14.07
C PHE A 470 8.76 24.86 13.96
N LEU A 471 8.71 24.06 12.88
CA LEU A 471 9.70 23.00 12.61
C LEU A 471 11.09 23.55 12.24
N SER A 472 11.21 24.85 11.93
CA SER A 472 12.50 25.48 11.67
C SER A 472 13.18 26.03 12.93
N LEU A 473 12.61 25.82 14.11
CA LEU A 473 13.23 26.22 15.37
C LEU A 473 14.36 25.25 15.71
N GLU A 474 15.50 25.80 16.10
CA GLU A 474 16.65 25.03 16.59
C GLU A 474 16.71 25.15 18.12
N PHE A 475 16.77 24.03 18.83
CA PHE A 475 16.69 23.96 20.29
C PHE A 475 18.07 24.01 20.98
N ASP A 476 18.91 24.95 20.55
CA ASP A 476 20.18 25.28 21.22
C ASP A 476 20.10 26.73 21.76
N ASP A 477 20.60 26.98 22.97
CA ASP A 477 20.36 28.20 23.74
C ASP A 477 20.72 29.48 22.96
N GLN A 478 21.79 29.40 22.15
CA GLN A 478 22.26 30.55 21.36
C GLN A 478 21.57 30.70 20.00
N THR A 479 21.09 29.60 19.39
CA THR A 479 20.48 29.63 18.05
C THR A 479 18.95 29.75 18.10
N PHE A 480 18.30 29.37 19.22
CA PHE A 480 16.85 29.42 19.38
C PHE A 480 16.28 30.83 19.18
N TYR A 481 16.80 31.84 19.87
CA TYR A 481 16.32 33.22 19.69
C TYR A 481 16.57 33.78 18.29
N THR A 482 17.61 33.29 17.61
CA THR A 482 17.92 33.68 16.22
C THR A 482 16.90 33.09 15.25
N THR A 483 16.55 31.81 15.40
CA THR A 483 15.53 31.14 14.58
C THR A 483 14.11 31.65 14.88
N VAL A 484 13.80 31.97 16.14
CA VAL A 484 12.53 32.65 16.52
C VAL A 484 12.43 34.01 15.84
N LYS A 485 13.50 34.81 15.78
CA LYS A 485 13.49 36.12 15.12
C LYS A 485 13.24 36.00 13.60
N GLN A 486 13.76 34.94 12.97
CA GLN A 486 13.52 34.62 11.55
C GLN A 486 12.10 34.10 11.29
N LEU A 487 11.53 33.33 12.23
CA LEU A 487 10.15 32.86 12.18
C LEU A 487 9.16 34.05 12.27
N MET A 488 9.44 34.97 13.18
CA MET A 488 8.62 36.14 13.50
C MET A 488 8.60 37.21 12.39
N SER A 489 9.61 37.23 11.52
CA SER A 489 9.63 38.13 10.36
C SER A 489 8.73 37.64 9.21
N ARG A 490 8.30 36.37 9.24
CA ARG A 490 7.52 35.72 8.19
C ARG A 490 6.04 35.57 8.51
N LEU A 491 5.62 35.84 9.74
CA LEU A 491 4.27 35.50 10.24
C LEU A 491 3.50 36.70 10.81
N PRO A 492 2.18 36.78 10.57
CA PRO A 492 1.31 37.76 11.22
C PRO A 492 1.05 37.40 12.70
N LYS A 493 0.70 38.40 13.54
CA LYS A 493 0.42 38.26 15.00
C LYS A 493 1.63 37.90 15.88
N GLN A 494 2.68 38.71 15.79
CA GLN A 494 3.94 38.54 16.53
C GLN A 494 3.80 38.35 18.06
N ARG A 495 2.90 39.07 18.75
CA ARG A 495 2.81 38.98 20.23
C ARG A 495 2.41 37.58 20.73
N TYR A 496 1.44 36.94 20.07
CA TYR A 496 0.96 35.62 20.46
C TYR A 496 1.95 34.52 20.09
N ILE A 497 2.55 34.61 18.89
CA ILE A 497 3.62 33.71 18.46
C ILE A 497 4.81 33.78 19.41
N LYS A 498 5.17 34.98 19.89
CA LYS A 498 6.22 35.16 20.89
C LYS A 498 5.90 34.40 22.19
N GLN A 499 4.67 34.50 22.71
CA GLN A 499 4.27 33.74 23.91
C GLN A 499 4.37 32.23 23.70
N VAL A 500 3.99 31.74 22.51
CA VAL A 500 4.14 30.32 22.17
C VAL A 500 5.62 29.92 22.12
N CYS A 501 6.49 30.75 21.53
CA CYS A 501 7.94 30.50 21.50
C CYS A 501 8.58 30.55 22.90
N ASP A 502 8.16 31.47 23.75
CA ASP A 502 8.65 31.59 25.13
C ASP A 502 8.29 30.32 25.93
N GLU A 503 7.07 29.79 25.77
CA GLU A 503 6.69 28.53 26.41
C GLU A 503 7.44 27.34 25.81
N ILE A 504 7.63 27.29 24.48
CA ILE A 504 8.45 26.26 23.83
C ILE A 504 9.88 26.27 24.40
N TYR A 505 10.46 27.45 24.64
CA TYR A 505 11.77 27.59 25.29
C TYR A 505 11.77 26.99 26.70
N THR A 506 10.81 27.36 27.55
CA THR A 506 10.70 26.78 28.90
C THR A 506 10.57 25.26 28.86
N ILE A 507 9.79 24.71 27.94
CA ILE A 507 9.57 23.25 27.84
C ILE A 507 10.81 22.52 27.30
N LYS A 508 11.39 23.00 26.20
CA LYS A 508 12.50 22.30 25.51
C LYS A 508 13.87 22.57 26.10
N ILE A 509 14.11 23.78 26.58
CA ILE A 509 15.44 24.23 27.04
C ILE A 509 15.53 24.21 28.57
N GLU A 510 14.58 24.81 29.28
CA GLU A 510 14.65 24.90 30.76
C GLU A 510 14.28 23.57 31.43
N LYS A 511 13.14 22.98 31.05
CA LYS A 511 12.66 21.69 31.59
C LYS A 511 13.29 20.48 30.89
N LYS A 512 13.96 20.67 29.73
CA LYS A 512 14.61 19.62 28.92
C LYS A 512 13.68 18.45 28.57
N VAL A 513 12.43 18.76 28.22
CA VAL A 513 11.46 17.73 27.84
C VAL A 513 11.82 17.17 26.46
N PRO A 514 12.05 15.85 26.32
CA PRO A 514 12.55 15.28 25.07
C PRO A 514 11.51 15.30 23.95
N ILE A 515 10.21 15.38 24.25
CA ILE A 515 9.16 15.43 23.24
C ILE A 515 8.15 16.52 23.57
N LEU A 516 7.98 17.48 22.65
CA LEU A 516 6.95 18.50 22.72
C LEU A 516 5.98 18.33 21.56
N VAL A 517 4.69 18.19 21.86
CA VAL A 517 3.63 18.14 20.84
C VAL A 517 2.99 19.52 20.74
N LEU A 518 3.18 20.20 19.61
CA LEU A 518 2.51 21.46 19.31
C LEU A 518 1.22 21.16 18.55
N TYR A 519 0.07 21.46 19.17
CA TYR A 519 -1.27 21.13 18.67
C TYR A 519 -2.06 22.40 18.32
N SER A 520 -2.66 22.43 17.14
CA SER A 520 -3.64 23.43 16.74
C SER A 520 -5.05 22.93 17.01
N TYR A 521 -5.74 23.56 17.95
CA TYR A 521 -7.17 23.31 18.17
C TYR A 521 -8.08 24.03 17.17
N LYS A 522 -7.49 24.81 16.25
CA LYS A 522 -8.21 25.46 15.15
C LYS A 522 -8.42 24.52 13.96
N ASP A 523 -7.35 23.85 13.54
CA ASP A 523 -7.34 23.01 12.33
C ASP A 523 -7.18 21.51 12.65
N ASP A 524 -7.31 21.14 13.93
CA ASP A 524 -7.19 19.76 14.41
C ASP A 524 -5.87 19.09 13.96
N TYR A 525 -4.79 19.87 13.99
CA TYR A 525 -3.49 19.51 13.41
C TYR A 525 -2.38 19.59 14.45
N TYR A 526 -1.45 18.64 14.46
CA TYR A 526 -0.33 18.66 15.40
C TYR A 526 1.01 18.34 14.74
N LYS A 527 2.09 18.79 15.38
CA LYS A 527 3.46 18.41 15.06
C LYS A 527 4.24 18.07 16.32
N ILE A 528 5.18 17.14 16.15
CA ILE A 528 6.09 16.71 17.21
C ILE A 528 7.41 17.42 16.98
N LEU A 529 7.87 18.12 18.03
CA LEU A 529 9.18 18.74 18.12
C LEU A 529 10.06 17.81 18.98
N PHE A 530 11.08 17.25 18.35
CA PHE A 530 12.09 16.39 19.00
C PHE A 530 13.20 17.23 19.60
#